data_AF-A0A9W3DU13-F1
#
_entry.id   AF-A0A9W3DU13-F1
#
_cell.length_a   1.000
_cell.length_b   1.000
_cell.length_c   1.000
_cell.angle_alpha   90.00
_cell.angle_beta   90.00
_cell.angle_gamma   90.00
#
_symmetry.space_group_name_H-M   'P 1'
#
loop_
_entity.id
_entity.type
_entity.pdbx_description
1 polymer ?
#
loop_
_entity_poly.entity_id
_entity_poly.type
_entity_poly.pdbx_seq_one_letter_code
_entity_poly.pdbx_strand_id
1 'polypeptide(L)'
;MAYVGSWIRDAVEHGVLEVDVSINTGLGVSMLCELLTSKTLVKLRLGTQVYGELPSHVLLPSLKILIIETIFFESKDLSDVLVAGCPVLEELFVRHEEMEAHPYYISSRTIKKLSVQYSGREDYESGLSLDAPSLVSFDYSDHALYEYTPVNFGSLVEARLDIRYSKEVDKPDISGLMIGISNIETLHLSPASADVSFATSLSI
;
A
#
# COMPACT_ATOMS: atom_id res chain seq x y z
N MET A 1 -14.63 25.99 -5.01
CA MET A 1 -14.24 24.97 -6.00
C MET A 1 -12.88 25.28 -6.66
N ALA A 2 -12.60 26.50 -7.13
CA ALA A 2 -11.29 26.88 -7.71
C ALA A 2 -10.13 27.04 -6.69
N TYR A 3 -10.40 26.95 -5.39
CA TYR A 3 -9.45 27.37 -4.34
C TYR A 3 -8.50 26.28 -3.85
N VAL A 4 -8.89 24.99 -3.91
CA VAL A 4 -8.06 23.91 -3.36
C VAL A 4 -6.88 23.61 -4.29
N GLY A 5 -7.11 23.45 -5.59
CA GLY A 5 -6.04 23.30 -6.57
C GLY A 5 -5.09 24.50 -6.61
N SER A 6 -5.60 25.73 -6.43
CA SER A 6 -4.73 26.91 -6.35
C SER A 6 -3.86 26.90 -5.09
N TRP A 7 -4.40 26.53 -3.92
CA TRP A 7 -3.60 26.44 -2.70
C TRP A 7 -2.55 25.33 -2.76
N ILE A 8 -2.88 24.19 -3.36
CA ILE A 8 -1.92 23.10 -3.58
C ILE A 8 -0.79 23.59 -4.47
N ARG A 9 -1.11 24.21 -5.60
CA ARG A 9 -0.11 24.78 -6.51
C ARG A 9 0.75 25.82 -5.80
N ASP A 10 0.15 26.78 -5.10
CA ASP A 10 0.89 27.81 -4.37
C ASP A 10 1.81 27.18 -3.32
N ALA A 11 1.36 26.18 -2.56
CA ALA A 11 2.19 25.48 -1.58
C ALA A 11 3.38 24.76 -2.24
N VAL A 12 3.15 24.10 -3.39
CA VAL A 12 4.21 23.46 -4.18
C VAL A 12 5.21 24.48 -4.72
N GLU A 13 4.74 25.62 -5.24
CA GLU A 13 5.58 26.72 -5.73
C GLU A 13 6.46 27.33 -4.62
N HIS A 14 5.96 27.35 -3.38
CA HIS A 14 6.72 27.80 -2.21
C HIS A 14 7.62 26.72 -1.60
N GLY A 15 7.71 25.54 -2.21
CA GLY A 15 8.64 24.50 -1.80
C GLY A 15 8.23 23.75 -0.53
N VAL A 16 6.93 23.53 -0.34
CA VAL A 16 6.43 22.75 0.80
C VAL A 16 7.11 21.38 0.88
N LEU A 17 7.42 20.95 2.11
CA LEU A 17 8.08 19.68 2.40
C LEU A 17 7.09 18.58 2.80
N GLU A 18 5.98 18.95 3.43
CA GLU A 18 4.98 18.00 3.91
C GLU A 18 3.59 18.47 3.53
N VAL A 19 2.81 17.57 2.94
CA VAL A 19 1.42 17.82 2.57
C VAL A 19 0.56 16.68 3.08
N ASP A 20 -0.49 17.04 3.82
CA ASP A 20 -1.55 16.14 4.25
C ASP A 20 -2.85 16.64 3.64
N VAL A 21 -3.38 15.88 2.70
CA VAL A 21 -4.58 16.22 1.94
C VAL A 21 -5.61 15.13 2.15
N SER A 22 -6.67 15.49 2.88
CA SER A 22 -7.88 14.69 2.94
C SER A 22 -9.03 15.39 2.23
N ILE A 23 -9.54 14.76 1.19
CA ILE A 23 -10.60 15.27 0.31
C ILE A 23 -11.82 14.37 0.47
N ASN A 24 -12.94 14.93 0.92
CA ASN A 24 -14.20 14.20 0.92
C ASN A 24 -15.00 14.57 -0.33
N THR A 25 -15.40 13.56 -1.11
CA THR A 25 -16.34 13.62 -2.27
C THR A 25 -15.84 14.19 -3.61
N GLY A 26 -16.21 13.48 -4.70
CA GLY A 26 -16.51 13.98 -6.07
C GLY A 26 -15.40 14.66 -6.90
N LEU A 27 -14.25 14.95 -6.29
CA LEU A 27 -13.12 15.61 -6.93
C LEU A 27 -12.10 14.55 -7.36
N GLY A 28 -11.82 14.48 -8.65
CA GLY A 28 -10.85 13.53 -9.20
C GLY A 28 -9.41 13.83 -8.77
N VAL A 29 -8.55 12.82 -8.91
CA VAL A 29 -7.10 12.88 -8.66
C VAL A 29 -6.39 13.93 -9.52
N SER A 30 -7.05 14.47 -10.55
CA SER A 30 -6.56 15.57 -11.38
C SER A 30 -6.20 16.85 -10.59
N MET A 31 -6.78 17.06 -9.41
CA MET A 31 -6.40 18.18 -8.52
C MET A 31 -5.05 17.96 -7.81
N LEU A 32 -4.55 16.72 -7.81
CA LEU A 32 -3.27 16.35 -7.21
C LEU A 32 -2.11 16.43 -8.21
N CYS A 33 -2.36 16.76 -9.48
CA CYS A 33 -1.32 16.77 -10.53
C CYS A 33 -0.12 17.65 -10.17
N GLU A 34 -0.35 18.87 -9.68
CA GLU A 34 0.75 19.75 -9.25
C GLU A 34 1.48 19.19 -8.03
N LEU A 35 0.75 18.54 -7.12
CA LEU A 35 1.33 17.91 -5.93
C LEU A 35 2.25 16.74 -6.31
N LEU A 36 1.78 15.88 -7.23
CA LEU A 36 2.45 14.68 -7.72
C LEU A 36 3.67 14.96 -8.62
N THR A 37 4.00 16.23 -8.86
CA THR A 37 5.19 16.67 -9.61
C THR A 37 6.13 17.55 -8.77
N SER A 38 5.85 17.69 -7.48
CA SER A 38 6.66 18.51 -6.57
C SER A 38 8.06 17.95 -6.37
N LYS A 39 9.07 18.81 -6.50
CA LYS A 39 10.49 18.47 -6.31
C LYS A 39 10.95 18.57 -4.86
N THR A 40 10.20 19.25 -4.01
CA THR A 40 10.58 19.55 -2.61
C THR A 40 9.88 18.64 -1.61
N LEU A 41 8.77 18.01 -2.01
CA LEU A 41 7.94 17.24 -1.12
C LEU A 41 8.68 16.00 -0.59
N VAL A 42 8.74 15.89 0.73
CA VAL A 42 9.40 14.81 1.49
C VAL A 42 8.38 13.84 2.07
N LYS A 43 7.22 14.34 2.51
CA LYS A 43 6.13 13.54 3.05
C LYS A 43 4.80 13.91 2.41
N LEU A 44 4.06 12.89 2.01
CA LEU A 44 2.75 13.05 1.39
C LEU A 44 1.76 12.10 2.06
N ARG A 45 0.66 12.65 2.57
CA ARG A 45 -0.53 11.89 2.94
C ARG A 45 -1.68 12.27 2.03
N LEU A 46 -2.31 11.25 1.45
CA LEU A 46 -3.49 11.34 0.63
C LEU A 46 -4.58 10.49 1.29
N GLY A 47 -5.72 11.08 1.67
CA GLY A 47 -6.77 10.34 2.39
C GLY A 47 -8.20 10.69 1.97
N THR A 48 -8.98 9.76 1.40
CA THR A 48 -10.36 10.02 0.91
C THR A 48 -11.14 8.72 0.70
N GLN A 49 -12.44 8.73 0.33
CA GLN A 49 -13.11 7.59 -0.33
C GLN A 49 -13.28 7.87 -1.84
N VAL A 50 -12.18 7.97 -2.58
CA VAL A 50 -12.20 8.36 -4.01
C VAL A 50 -11.47 7.33 -4.86
N TYR A 51 -12.10 6.96 -5.97
CA TYR A 51 -11.45 6.31 -7.09
C TYR A 51 -10.92 7.38 -8.04
N GLY A 52 -9.66 7.29 -8.45
CA GLY A 52 -9.14 8.25 -9.42
C GLY A 52 -7.99 7.73 -10.24
N GLU A 53 -7.99 8.16 -11.49
CA GLU A 53 -6.91 7.91 -12.44
C GLU A 53 -5.69 8.75 -12.04
N LEU A 54 -4.54 8.10 -11.91
CA LEU A 54 -3.28 8.82 -11.76
C LEU A 54 -2.96 9.60 -13.04
N PRO A 55 -2.30 10.76 -12.93
CA PRO A 55 -1.72 11.40 -14.11
C PRO A 55 -0.70 10.46 -14.77
N SER A 56 -0.56 10.59 -16.08
CA SER A 56 0.37 9.77 -16.88
C SER A 56 1.85 9.91 -16.47
N HIS A 57 2.18 10.92 -15.66
CA HIS A 57 3.53 11.13 -15.16
C HIS A 57 3.50 11.64 -13.71
N VAL A 58 4.03 10.83 -12.79
CA VAL A 58 4.28 11.21 -11.39
C VAL A 58 5.78 11.37 -11.21
N LEU A 59 6.21 12.44 -10.54
CA LEU A 59 7.62 12.71 -10.28
C LEU A 59 7.80 13.44 -8.95
N LEU A 60 8.18 12.68 -7.93
CA LEU A 60 8.34 13.13 -6.55
C LEU A 60 9.76 12.77 -6.07
N PRO A 61 10.80 13.44 -6.60
CA PRO A 61 12.20 13.02 -6.46
C PRO A 61 12.76 13.13 -5.03
N SER A 62 12.07 13.84 -4.14
CA SER A 62 12.48 14.03 -2.73
C SER A 62 11.60 13.26 -1.74
N LEU A 63 10.56 12.55 -2.22
CA LEU A 63 9.55 11.95 -1.35
C LEU A 63 10.08 10.69 -0.69
N LYS A 64 10.07 10.69 0.65
CA LYS A 64 10.53 9.61 1.50
C LYS A 64 9.40 8.85 2.17
N ILE A 65 8.29 9.51 2.46
CA ILE A 65 7.16 8.93 3.19
C ILE A 65 5.88 9.18 2.39
N LEU A 66 5.19 8.10 2.03
CA LEU A 66 3.90 8.13 1.35
C LEU A 66 2.86 7.41 2.18
N ILE A 67 1.76 8.09 2.47
CA ILE A 67 0.63 7.58 3.24
C ILE A 67 -0.61 7.68 2.35
N ILE A 68 -1.27 6.54 2.12
CA ILE A 68 -2.46 6.43 1.28
C ILE A 68 -3.57 5.87 2.14
N GLU A 69 -4.67 6.60 2.24
CA GLU A 69 -5.85 6.19 3.00
C GLU A 69 -7.08 6.23 2.10
N THR A 70 -7.62 5.05 1.82
CA THR A 70 -8.89 4.80 1.13
C THR A 70 -8.97 5.44 -0.28
N ILE A 71 -7.82 5.67 -0.92
CA ILE A 71 -7.72 6.08 -2.32
C ILE A 71 -7.44 4.87 -3.18
N PHE A 72 -8.23 4.72 -4.25
CA PHE A 72 -8.18 3.57 -5.12
C PHE A 72 -7.67 3.95 -6.51
N PHE A 73 -6.71 3.17 -6.99
CA PHE A 73 -6.11 3.29 -8.31
C PHE A 73 -6.42 2.05 -9.13
N GLU A 74 -6.14 2.09 -10.44
CA GLU A 74 -6.12 0.86 -11.23
C GLU A 74 -5.07 -0.11 -10.67
N SER A 75 -5.30 -1.42 -10.84
CA SER A 75 -4.61 -2.51 -10.11
C SER A 75 -3.07 -2.43 -10.04
N LYS A 76 -2.41 -1.77 -11.00
CA LYS A 76 -0.94 -1.65 -11.07
C LYS A 76 -0.43 -0.22 -10.84
N ASP A 77 -1.29 0.77 -10.90
CA ASP A 77 -0.94 2.19 -10.93
C ASP A 77 -0.21 2.64 -9.65
N LEU A 78 -0.56 2.04 -8.50
CA LEU A 78 0.16 2.29 -7.25
C LEU A 78 1.66 2.02 -7.42
N SER A 79 2.03 0.87 -7.99
CA SER A 79 3.42 0.47 -8.17
C SER A 79 4.06 1.11 -9.41
N ASP A 80 3.41 0.94 -10.56
CA ASP A 80 3.98 1.24 -11.87
C ASP A 80 4.03 2.75 -12.17
N VAL A 81 3.21 3.55 -11.49
CA VAL A 81 3.13 5.00 -11.69
C VAL A 81 3.51 5.76 -10.43
N LEU A 82 2.78 5.58 -9.32
CA LEU A 82 2.98 6.40 -8.11
C LEU A 82 4.30 6.09 -7.41
N VAL A 83 4.55 4.83 -7.05
CA VAL A 83 5.79 4.41 -6.39
C VAL A 83 6.99 4.55 -7.34
N ALA A 84 6.85 4.17 -8.62
CA ALA A 84 7.88 4.37 -9.63
C ALA A 84 8.30 5.86 -9.79
N GLY A 85 7.36 6.79 -9.62
CA GLY A 85 7.62 8.23 -9.62
C GLY A 85 8.35 8.76 -8.38
N CYS A 86 8.55 7.94 -7.35
CA CYS A 86 9.17 8.30 -6.06
C CYS A 86 10.51 7.57 -5.85
N PRO A 87 11.60 7.98 -6.53
CA PRO A 87 12.86 7.23 -6.57
C PRO A 87 13.63 7.14 -5.25
N VAL A 88 13.21 7.84 -4.20
CA VAL A 88 13.82 7.82 -2.86
C VAL A 88 12.84 7.44 -1.76
N LEU A 89 11.70 6.83 -2.11
CA LEU A 89 10.66 6.45 -1.17
C LEU A 89 11.15 5.38 -0.20
N GLU A 90 11.12 5.67 1.09
CA GLU A 90 11.62 4.78 2.16
C GLU A 90 10.47 4.14 2.95
N GLU A 91 9.34 4.84 3.12
CA GLU A 91 8.19 4.38 3.90
C GLU A 91 6.89 4.50 3.09
N LEU A 92 6.15 3.39 2.99
CA LEU A 92 4.84 3.33 2.36
C LEU A 92 3.81 2.79 3.36
N PHE A 93 2.76 3.57 3.59
CA PHE A 93 1.58 3.15 4.34
C PHE A 93 0.37 3.14 3.41
N VAL A 94 -0.32 2.01 3.32
CA VAL A 94 -1.55 1.85 2.54
C VAL A 94 -2.63 1.35 3.48
N ARG A 95 -3.71 2.09 3.60
CA ARG A 95 -4.90 1.69 4.34
C ARG A 95 -6.13 1.82 3.46
N HIS A 96 -6.91 0.77 3.29
CA HIS A 96 -8.17 0.83 2.56
C HIS A 96 -9.32 0.29 3.41
N GLU A 97 -10.36 1.10 3.54
CA GLU A 97 -11.60 0.78 4.24
C GLU A 97 -12.76 0.68 3.22
N GLU A 98 -13.69 -0.24 3.46
CA GLU A 98 -15.04 -0.31 2.86
C GLU A 98 -15.21 -0.62 1.36
N MET A 99 -14.20 -0.53 0.49
CA MET A 99 -14.36 -0.80 -0.97
C MET A 99 -13.59 -2.02 -1.51
N GLU A 100 -14.13 -2.59 -2.60
CA GLU A 100 -13.60 -3.72 -3.38
C GLU A 100 -12.42 -3.30 -4.28
N ALA A 101 -11.33 -2.79 -3.70
CA ALA A 101 -10.13 -2.50 -4.48
C ALA A 101 -8.89 -2.58 -3.60
N HIS A 102 -8.23 -3.73 -3.64
CA HIS A 102 -6.94 -3.95 -3.02
C HIS A 102 -5.87 -3.86 -4.12
N PRO A 103 -4.76 -3.12 -3.94
CA PRO A 103 -3.66 -3.23 -4.87
C PRO A 103 -3.11 -4.65 -4.77
N TYR A 104 -3.32 -5.43 -5.83
CA TYR A 104 -2.87 -6.81 -5.93
C TYR A 104 -1.34 -6.92 -6.13
N TYR A 105 -0.65 -5.78 -6.26
CA TYR A 105 0.77 -5.73 -6.55
C TYR A 105 1.45 -4.48 -5.97
N ILE A 106 2.44 -4.71 -5.09
CA ILE A 106 3.34 -3.67 -4.57
C ILE A 106 4.79 -4.04 -4.94
N SER A 107 5.46 -3.19 -5.72
CA SER A 107 6.89 -3.37 -6.06
C SER A 107 7.70 -2.10 -5.82
N SER A 108 8.83 -2.25 -5.14
CA SER A 108 9.80 -1.17 -4.93
C SER A 108 11.15 -1.69 -4.49
N ARG A 109 12.21 -1.10 -5.04
CA ARG A 109 13.60 -1.36 -4.58
C ARG A 109 14.08 -0.41 -3.50
N THR A 110 13.30 0.60 -3.13
CA THR A 110 13.73 1.67 -2.21
C THR A 110 13.02 1.63 -0.87
N ILE A 111 11.79 1.09 -0.84
CA ILE A 111 11.00 1.00 0.38
C ILE A 111 11.71 0.10 1.40
N LYS A 112 11.85 0.63 2.61
CA LYS A 112 12.42 -0.04 3.79
C LYS A 112 11.34 -0.40 4.82
N LYS A 113 10.23 0.35 4.84
CA LYS A 113 9.06 0.05 5.69
C LYS A 113 7.79 0.05 4.88
N LEU A 114 7.04 -1.04 4.99
CA LEU A 114 5.76 -1.21 4.33
C LEU A 114 4.71 -1.57 5.38
N SER A 115 3.64 -0.79 5.40
CA SER A 115 2.47 -1.04 6.24
C SER A 115 1.23 -1.10 5.36
N VAL A 116 0.51 -2.20 5.42
CA VAL A 116 -0.67 -2.48 4.58
C VAL A 116 -1.82 -2.91 5.48
N GLN A 117 -2.92 -2.18 5.41
CA GLN A 117 -4.10 -2.40 6.25
C GLN A 117 -5.37 -2.40 5.40
N TYR A 118 -5.98 -3.56 5.26
CA TYR A 118 -7.21 -3.72 4.50
C TYR A 118 -8.34 -4.22 5.40
N SER A 119 -9.53 -3.68 5.17
CA SER A 119 -10.75 -4.05 5.89
C SER A 119 -11.99 -4.05 5.00
N GLY A 120 -11.81 -4.15 3.69
CA GLY A 120 -12.87 -4.15 2.67
C GLY A 120 -13.52 -5.52 2.49
N ARG A 121 -14.50 -5.60 1.58
CA ARG A 121 -15.02 -6.89 1.07
C ARG A 121 -14.01 -7.51 0.12
N GLU A 122 -13.93 -8.83 0.13
CA GLU A 122 -12.96 -9.58 -0.67
C GLU A 122 -13.61 -10.14 -1.92
N ASP A 123 -12.87 -10.05 -3.01
CA ASP A 123 -13.19 -10.85 -4.19
C ASP A 123 -12.71 -12.29 -3.96
N TYR A 124 -13.48 -13.25 -4.47
CA TYR A 124 -13.31 -14.69 -4.25
C TYR A 124 -11.95 -15.22 -4.74
N GLU A 125 -11.27 -14.49 -5.64
CA GLU A 125 -9.97 -14.84 -6.24
C GLU A 125 -8.89 -13.76 -6.01
N SER A 126 -9.02 -12.96 -4.95
CA SER A 126 -8.04 -11.92 -4.64
C SER A 126 -6.69 -12.53 -4.19
N GLY A 127 -5.58 -11.98 -4.71
CA GLY A 127 -4.23 -12.40 -4.37
C GLY A 127 -3.26 -11.22 -4.26
N LEU A 128 -2.18 -11.38 -3.50
CA LEU A 128 -1.23 -10.29 -3.23
C LEU A 128 0.19 -10.65 -3.67
N SER A 129 0.75 -9.80 -4.51
CA SER A 129 2.15 -9.87 -4.95
C SER A 129 2.98 -8.75 -4.33
N LEU A 130 4.13 -9.09 -3.75
CA LEU A 130 5.02 -8.16 -3.06
C LEU A 130 6.45 -8.35 -3.56
N ASP A 131 7.00 -7.37 -4.27
CA ASP A 131 8.40 -7.36 -4.70
C ASP A 131 9.16 -6.18 -4.07
N ALA A 132 9.68 -6.40 -2.87
CA ALA A 132 10.34 -5.36 -2.08
C ALA A 132 11.67 -5.87 -1.49
N PRO A 133 12.73 -6.03 -2.32
CA PRO A 133 13.98 -6.64 -1.88
C PRO A 133 14.73 -5.87 -0.79
N SER A 134 14.49 -4.56 -0.67
CA SER A 134 15.12 -3.67 0.34
C SER A 134 14.28 -3.49 1.60
N LEU A 135 13.13 -4.17 1.70
CA LEU A 135 12.21 -4.05 2.81
C LEU A 135 12.86 -4.60 4.09
N VAL A 136 12.76 -3.85 5.19
CA VAL A 136 13.33 -4.21 6.51
C VAL A 136 12.23 -4.46 7.53
N SER A 137 11.13 -3.70 7.46
CA SER A 137 9.97 -3.85 8.34
C SER A 137 8.70 -4.00 7.51
N PHE A 138 7.90 -5.02 7.84
CA PHE A 138 6.61 -5.29 7.21
C PHE A 138 5.50 -5.36 8.27
N ASP A 139 4.42 -4.63 8.06
CA ASP A 139 3.22 -4.66 8.88
C ASP A 139 2.01 -4.90 7.98
N TYR A 140 1.30 -6.00 8.18
CA TYR A 140 0.20 -6.42 7.31
C TYR A 140 -1.01 -6.83 8.13
N SER A 141 -2.15 -6.21 7.82
CA SER A 141 -3.45 -6.55 8.39
C SER A 141 -4.46 -6.68 7.26
N ASP A 142 -5.14 -7.83 7.20
CA ASP A 142 -6.12 -8.16 6.16
C ASP A 142 -6.92 -9.42 6.55
N HIS A 143 -7.85 -9.90 5.71
CA HIS A 143 -8.19 -11.33 5.75
C HIS A 143 -7.31 -12.14 4.79
N ALA A 144 -7.35 -13.45 4.99
CA ALA A 144 -6.53 -14.40 4.25
C ALA A 144 -7.01 -14.49 2.80
N LEU A 145 -6.11 -14.14 1.89
CA LEU A 145 -6.35 -14.14 0.44
C LEU A 145 -6.22 -15.53 -0.17
N TYR A 146 -6.69 -15.66 -1.41
CA TYR A 146 -6.59 -16.91 -2.17
C TYR A 146 -5.12 -17.32 -2.40
N GLU A 147 -4.25 -16.34 -2.71
CA GLU A 147 -2.82 -16.60 -2.89
C GLU A 147 -1.94 -15.38 -2.57
N TYR A 148 -0.69 -15.65 -2.21
CA TYR A 148 0.35 -14.64 -2.00
C TYR A 148 1.56 -14.95 -2.87
N THR A 149 1.48 -14.64 -4.17
CA THR A 149 2.56 -15.00 -5.11
C THR A 149 2.73 -13.98 -6.25
N PRO A 150 3.96 -13.51 -6.53
CA PRO A 150 5.21 -13.76 -5.80
C PRO A 150 5.39 -12.86 -4.56
N VAL A 151 6.12 -13.35 -3.55
CA VAL A 151 6.60 -12.56 -2.39
C VAL A 151 8.13 -12.59 -2.37
N ASN A 152 8.76 -11.42 -2.49
CA ASN A 152 10.21 -11.23 -2.52
C ASN A 152 10.66 -10.20 -1.48
N PHE A 153 11.25 -10.70 -0.40
CA PHE A 153 11.77 -9.91 0.72
C PHE A 153 13.26 -10.23 0.93
N GLY A 154 14.13 -9.46 0.29
CA GLY A 154 15.57 -9.72 0.30
C GLY A 154 16.27 -9.32 1.60
N SER A 155 15.72 -8.36 2.35
CA SER A 155 16.38 -7.72 3.50
C SER A 155 15.49 -7.64 4.75
N LEU A 156 14.40 -8.41 4.79
CA LEU A 156 13.38 -8.27 5.82
C LEU A 156 13.88 -8.78 7.17
N VAL A 157 13.69 -7.97 8.21
CA VAL A 157 14.14 -8.26 9.58
C VAL A 157 12.96 -8.47 10.52
N GLU A 158 11.90 -7.71 10.32
CA GLU A 158 10.74 -7.70 11.21
C GLU A 158 9.43 -7.78 10.41
N ALA A 159 8.53 -8.67 10.83
CA ALA A 159 7.17 -8.76 10.30
C ALA A 159 6.13 -8.75 11.43
N ARG A 160 5.03 -8.02 11.22
CA ARG A 160 3.81 -8.09 12.01
C ARG A 160 2.65 -8.48 11.12
N LEU A 161 1.96 -9.57 11.45
CA LEU A 161 0.84 -10.07 10.69
C LEU A 161 -0.43 -10.12 11.56
N ASP A 162 -1.50 -9.47 11.09
CA ASP A 162 -2.87 -9.61 11.57
C ASP A 162 -3.79 -10.07 10.43
N ILE A 163 -3.72 -11.36 10.12
CA ILE A 163 -4.45 -12.04 9.05
C ILE A 163 -5.64 -12.76 9.65
N ARG A 164 -6.83 -12.46 9.15
CA ARG A 164 -8.09 -13.01 9.66
C ARG A 164 -8.67 -14.00 8.68
N TYR A 165 -9.55 -14.88 9.16
CA TYR A 165 -10.29 -15.76 8.25
C TYR A 165 -11.39 -14.97 7.53
N SER A 166 -11.50 -15.16 6.22
CA SER A 166 -12.60 -14.63 5.41
C SER A 166 -13.62 -15.71 5.13
N LYS A 167 -14.91 -15.39 5.26
CA LYS A 167 -15.98 -16.30 4.82
C LYS A 167 -16.18 -16.27 3.31
N GLU A 168 -15.60 -15.27 2.63
CA GLU A 168 -15.75 -15.05 1.20
C GLU A 168 -14.71 -15.88 0.42
N VAL A 169 -13.57 -16.21 1.03
CA VAL A 169 -12.51 -17.04 0.44
C VAL A 169 -12.65 -18.51 0.89
N ASP A 170 -13.00 -19.41 -0.05
CA ASP A 170 -13.23 -20.84 0.24
C ASP A 170 -11.96 -21.58 0.69
N LYS A 171 -10.82 -21.23 0.08
CA LYS A 171 -9.52 -21.87 0.33
C LYS A 171 -8.40 -20.82 0.33
N PRO A 172 -8.19 -20.13 1.46
CA PRO A 172 -7.08 -19.21 1.56
C PRO A 172 -5.74 -19.96 1.60
N ASP A 173 -4.71 -19.40 0.98
CA ASP A 173 -3.35 -19.95 1.00
C ASP A 173 -2.33 -18.87 1.37
N ILE A 174 -1.93 -18.85 2.65
CA ILE A 174 -0.90 -17.94 3.16
C ILE A 174 0.53 -18.48 3.01
N SER A 175 0.71 -19.66 2.40
CA SER A 175 2.02 -20.34 2.33
C SER A 175 3.08 -19.49 1.63
N GLY A 176 2.72 -18.81 0.54
CA GLY A 176 3.61 -17.92 -0.19
C GLY A 176 4.13 -16.76 0.68
N LEU A 177 3.25 -16.18 1.52
CA LEU A 177 3.64 -15.15 2.48
C LEU A 177 4.57 -15.71 3.57
N MET A 178 4.23 -16.87 4.13
CA MET A 178 5.03 -17.54 5.17
C MET A 178 6.43 -17.91 4.67
N ILE A 179 6.54 -18.36 3.42
CA ILE A 179 7.84 -18.60 2.76
C ILE A 179 8.61 -17.28 2.63
N GLY A 180 7.95 -16.21 2.18
CA GLY A 180 8.55 -14.89 2.04
C GLY A 180 9.14 -14.33 3.34
N ILE A 181 8.50 -14.60 4.48
CA ILE A 181 8.95 -14.13 5.80
C ILE A 181 9.75 -15.17 6.60
N SER A 182 10.17 -16.27 5.99
CA SER A 182 10.78 -17.41 6.71
C SER A 182 12.14 -17.13 7.36
N ASN A 183 12.86 -16.08 6.95
CA ASN A 183 14.24 -15.78 7.40
C ASN A 183 14.36 -14.48 8.21
N ILE A 184 13.28 -14.04 8.87
CA ILE A 184 13.27 -12.81 9.68
C ILE A 184 13.76 -13.03 11.12
N GLU A 185 14.19 -11.95 11.78
CA GLU A 185 14.64 -11.99 13.17
C GLU A 185 13.47 -11.88 14.16
N THR A 186 12.46 -11.09 13.83
CA THR A 186 11.32 -10.80 14.71
C THR A 186 9.99 -11.01 13.98
N LEU A 187 9.17 -11.92 14.50
CA LEU A 187 7.82 -12.18 14.00
C LEU A 187 6.78 -11.87 15.09
N HIS A 188 5.82 -11.02 14.77
CA HIS A 188 4.62 -10.80 15.57
C HIS A 188 3.40 -11.33 14.83
N LEU A 189 2.66 -12.24 15.46
CA LEU A 189 1.39 -12.75 14.96
C LEU A 189 0.26 -12.32 15.88
N SER A 190 -0.84 -11.84 15.29
CA SER A 190 -2.10 -11.75 16.02
C SER A 190 -2.63 -13.16 16.33
N PRO A 191 -3.52 -13.33 17.33
CA PRO A 191 -4.17 -14.61 17.57
C PRO A 191 -4.88 -15.16 16.32
N ALA A 192 -5.50 -14.28 15.53
CA ALA A 192 -6.17 -14.66 14.29
C ALA A 192 -5.18 -15.20 13.25
N SER A 193 -4.01 -14.56 13.08
CA SER A 193 -2.97 -15.02 12.16
C SER A 193 -2.45 -16.42 12.53
N ALA A 194 -2.30 -16.69 13.82
CA ALA A 194 -1.88 -18.00 14.30
C ALA A 194 -2.90 -19.07 13.91
N ASP A 195 -4.20 -18.82 14.16
CA ASP A 195 -5.28 -19.76 13.82
C ASP A 195 -5.35 -20.05 12.31
N VAL A 196 -5.24 -19.02 11.46
CA VAL A 196 -5.22 -19.17 9.99
C VAL A 196 -4.02 -20.01 9.54
N SER A 197 -2.85 -19.81 10.14
CA SER A 197 -1.63 -20.58 9.82
C SER A 197 -1.79 -22.06 10.15
N PHE A 198 -2.42 -22.40 11.28
CA PHE A 198 -2.70 -23.79 11.64
C PHE A 198 -3.73 -24.42 10.69
N ALA A 199 -4.81 -23.72 10.35
CA ALA A 199 -5.86 -24.22 9.46
C ALA A 199 -5.34 -24.53 8.04
N THR A 200 -4.50 -23.65 7.50
CA THR A 200 -3.89 -23.85 6.17
C THR A 200 -2.86 -24.98 6.16
N SER A 201 -2.11 -25.18 7.26
CA SER A 201 -1.13 -26.28 7.37
C SER A 201 -1.75 -27.68 7.45
N LEU A 202 -3.00 -27.81 7.91
CA LEU A 202 -3.72 -29.09 8.03
C LEU A 202 -4.40 -29.55 6.73
N SER A 203 -4.31 -28.74 5.68
CA SER A 203 -4.94 -29.00 4.38
C SER A 203 -4.00 -29.65 3.35
N ILE A 204 -2.80 -30.05 3.78
CA ILE A 204 -1.73 -30.67 2.96
C ILE A 204 -1.64 -32.18 3.25
#